data_AF-A0A0P9DIN2-F1
#
_entry.id   AF-A0A0P9DIN2-F1
#
_cell.length_a   1.000
_cell.length_b   1.000
_cell.length_c   1.000
_cell.angle_alpha   90.00
_cell.angle_beta   90.00
_cell.angle_gamma   90.00
#
_symmetry.space_group_name_H-M   'P 1'
#
loop_
_entity.id
_entity.type
_entity.pdbx_description
1 polymer ?
#
loop_
_entity_poly.entity_id
_entity_poly.type
_entity_poly.pdbx_seq_one_letter_code
_entity_poly.pdbx_strand_id
1 'polypeptide(L)' 'GRRLFEHAAAQARALGAHTMHIPADPNAEAFYLHMGARRIGATPSGSIAGRMLPLLEYDLAESE' A
#
# COMPACT_ATOMS: atom_id res chain seq x y z
N GLY A 1 7.33 2.12 -11.04
CA GLY A 1 6.34 1.76 -10.01
C GLY A 1 6.27 0.26 -9.80
N ARG A 2 5.55 -0.43 -10.69
CA ARG A 2 5.17 -1.86 -10.55
C ARG A 2 6.30 -2.79 -10.07
N ARG A 3 7.44 -2.86 -10.77
CA ARG A 3 8.58 -3.73 -10.39
C ARG A 3 9.10 -3.51 -8.96
N LEU A 4 9.11 -2.26 -8.49
CA LEU A 4 9.54 -1.93 -7.13
C LEU A 4 8.49 -2.38 -6.11
N PHE A 5 7.20 -2.20 -6.43
CA PHE A 5 6.11 -2.67 -5.59
C PHE A 5 6.09 -4.20 -5.48
N GLU A 6 6.24 -4.92 -6.60
CA GLU A 6 6.31 -6.39 -6.63
C GLU A 6 7.51 -6.90 -5.81
N HIS A 7 8.67 -6.26 -5.94
CA HIS A 7 9.83 -6.59 -5.13
C HIS A 7 9.58 -6.39 -3.63
N ALA A 8 9.00 -5.25 -3.25
CA ALA A 8 8.66 -4.97 -1.85
C ALA A 8 7.63 -5.97 -1.30
N ALA A 9 6.60 -6.33 -2.08
CA ALA A 9 5.61 -7.34 -1.72
C ALA A 9 6.26 -8.72 -1.53
N ALA A 10 7.16 -9.12 -2.42
CA ALA A 10 7.90 -10.37 -2.30
C ALA A 10 8.79 -10.40 -1.04
N GLN A 11 9.47 -9.29 -0.73
CA GLN A 11 10.26 -9.18 0.51
C GLN A 11 9.38 -9.26 1.75
N ALA A 12 8.25 -8.55 1.78
CA ALA A 12 7.31 -8.61 2.90
C ALA A 12 6.76 -10.03 3.11
N ARG A 13 6.41 -10.75 2.04
CA ARG A 13 6.04 -12.18 2.11
C ARG A 13 7.15 -13.05 2.70
N ALA A 14 8.38 -12.85 2.24
CA ALA A 14 9.54 -13.61 2.75
C ALA A 14 9.80 -13.37 4.25
N LEU A 15 9.37 -12.22 4.78
CA LEU A 15 9.41 -11.89 6.21
C LEU A 15 8.20 -12.42 6.99
N GLY A 16 7.28 -13.14 6.34
CA GLY A 16 6.07 -13.70 6.96
C GLY A 16 4.93 -12.69 7.10
N ALA A 17 4.97 -11.54 6.43
CA ALA A 17 3.85 -10.62 6.43
C ALA A 17 2.70 -11.13 5.56
N HIS A 18 1.47 -10.94 6.03
CA HIS A 18 0.24 -11.29 5.31
C HIS A 18 -0.43 -10.08 4.67
N THR A 19 -0.01 -8.87 5.02
CA THR A 19 -0.67 -7.64 4.58
C THR A 19 0.34 -6.50 4.52
N MET A 20 0.21 -5.62 3.52
CA MET A 20 0.90 -4.33 3.47
C MET A 20 -0.09 -3.17 3.59
N HIS A 21 0.17 -2.27 4.53
CA HIS A 21 -0.54 -0.99 4.64
C HIS A 21 0.23 0.12 3.93
N ILE A 22 -0.48 0.90 3.13
CA ILE A 22 0.09 1.90 2.23
C ILE A 22 -0.62 3.24 2.47
N PRO A 23 -0.03 4.14 3.28
CA PRO A 23 -0.40 5.55 3.31
C PRO A 23 0.01 6.20 1.98
N ALA A 24 -0.88 6.22 1.01
CA ALA A 24 -0.64 6.68 -0.35
C ALA A 24 -0.81 8.21 -0.47
N ASP A 25 -0.05 8.81 -1.38
CA ASP A 25 -0.40 10.13 -1.92
C ASP A 25 -1.71 10.02 -2.72
N PRO A 26 -2.64 10.99 -2.64
CA PRO A 26 -3.89 10.95 -3.41
C PRO A 26 -3.69 10.77 -4.93
N ASN A 27 -2.60 11.32 -5.50
CA ASN A 27 -2.31 11.17 -6.92
C ASN A 27 -1.76 9.77 -7.28
N ALA A 28 -1.29 9.01 -6.29
CA ALA A 28 -0.77 7.66 -6.45
C ALA A 28 -1.78 6.57 -6.07
N GLU A 29 -2.93 6.93 -5.46
CA GLU A 29 -3.95 5.97 -5.01
C GLU A 29 -4.36 5.02 -6.13
N ALA A 30 -4.70 5.57 -7.31
CA ALA A 30 -5.07 4.78 -8.49
C ALA A 30 -4.00 3.73 -8.83
N PHE A 31 -2.71 4.07 -8.78
CA PHE A 31 -1.64 3.13 -9.08
C PHE A 31 -1.69 1.89 -8.19
N TYR A 32 -1.85 2.07 -6.87
CA TYR A 32 -1.92 0.96 -5.92
C TYR A 32 -3.22 0.15 -6.06
N LEU A 33 -4.35 0.81 -6.36
CA LEU A 33 -5.60 0.12 -6.68
C LEU A 33 -5.43 -0.81 -7.89
N HIS A 34 -4.73 -0.36 -8.95
CA HIS A 34 -4.39 -1.21 -10.10
C HIS A 34 -3.40 -2.34 -9.79
N MET A 35 -2.66 -2.27 -8.68
CA MET A 35 -1.83 -3.39 -8.20
C MET A 35 -2.64 -4.42 -7.41
N GLY A 36 -3.92 -4.16 -7.13
CA GLY A 36 -4.78 -5.02 -6.31
C GLY A 36 -4.90 -4.57 -4.85
N ALA A 37 -4.38 -3.40 -4.48
CA ALA A 37 -4.64 -2.84 -3.16
C ALA A 37 -6.10 -2.35 -3.07
N ARG A 38 -6.65 -2.33 -1.86
CA ARG A 38 -8.00 -1.80 -1.57
C ARG A 38 -7.96 -0.67 -0.58
N ARG A 39 -8.93 0.23 -0.72
CA ARG A 39 -9.14 1.38 0.16
C ARG A 39 -9.70 0.92 1.51
N ILE A 40 -9.04 1.26 2.62
CA ILE A 40 -9.50 0.86 3.97
C ILE A 40 -9.77 2.03 4.92
N GLY A 41 -9.40 3.26 4.58
CA GLY A 41 -9.67 4.44 5.41
C GLY A 41 -8.69 5.58 5.15
N ALA A 42 -8.60 6.57 6.03
CA ALA A 42 -7.59 7.64 5.89
C ALA A 42 -6.72 7.70 7.16
N THR A 43 -5.48 8.12 7.01
CA THR A 43 -4.52 8.25 8.13
C THR A 43 -3.80 9.59 8.06
N PRO A 44 -3.47 10.26 9.18
CA PRO A 44 -2.71 11.50 9.17
C PRO A 44 -1.31 11.28 8.55
N SER A 45 -0.84 12.28 7.82
CA SER A 45 0.52 12.29 7.29
C SER A 45 1.53 12.42 8.42
N GLY A 46 2.54 11.54 8.45
CA GLY A 46 3.65 11.63 9.40
C GLY A 46 4.62 12.78 9.13
N SER A 47 4.49 13.49 7.99
CA SER A 47 5.44 14.52 7.56
C SER A 47 4.80 15.89 7.32
N ILE A 48 3.47 15.95 7.10
CA ILE A 48 2.75 17.21 6.86
C ILE A 48 1.59 17.29 7.84
N ALA A 49 1.73 18.16 8.84
CA ALA A 49 0.70 18.34 9.87
C ALA A 49 -0.66 18.73 9.25
N GLY A 50 -1.73 18.09 9.72
CA GLY A 50 -3.10 18.33 9.26
C GLY A 50 -3.45 17.69 7.89
N ARG A 51 -2.48 17.10 7.17
CA ARG A 51 -2.75 16.40 5.91
C ARG A 51 -3.24 14.98 6.19
N MET A 52 -4.34 14.58 5.56
CA MET A 52 -4.82 13.19 5.55
C MET A 52 -4.36 12.48 4.27
N LEU A 53 -3.91 11.24 4.43
CA LEU A 53 -3.48 10.37 3.34
C LEU A 53 -4.44 9.20 3.18
N PRO A 54 -4.67 8.79 1.93
CA PRO A 54 -5.27 7.52 1.67
C PRO A 54 -4.53 6.32 2.30
N LEU A 55 -5.11 5.68 3.33
CA LEU A 55 -4.71 4.33 3.74
C LEU A 55 -5.29 3.22 2.85
N LEU A 56 -4.40 2.49 2.18
CA LEU A 56 -4.71 1.32 1.38
C LEU A 56 -4.13 0.06 2.03
N GLU A 57 -4.69 -1.09 1.66
CA GLU A 57 -4.27 -2.41 2.11
C GLU A 57 -4.06 -3.31 0.91
N TYR A 58 -2.95 -4.04 0.88
CA TYR A 58 -2.66 -5.07 -0.12
C TYR A 58 -2.47 -6.41 0.58
N ASP A 59 -3.25 -7.40 0.16
CA ASP A 59 -3.14 -8.76 0.67
C ASP A 59 -1.89 -9.44 0.09
N LEU A 60 -1.05 -9.98 0.96
CA LEU A 60 0.16 -10.71 0.57
C LEU A 60 -0.07 -12.22 0.48
N ALA A 61 -1.16 -12.76 1.01
CA ALA A 61 -1.52 -14.17 0.88
C ALA A 61 -2.12 -14.48 -0.49
N GLU A 62 -2.80 -13.50 -1.12
CA GLU A 62 -3.35 -13.63 -2.47
C GLU A 62 -2.27 -13.34 -3.52
N SER A 63 -1.51 -14.36 -3.90
CA SER A 63 -0.74 -14.36 -5.15
C SER A 63 -0.81 -15.75 -5.76
N GLU A 64 -1.87 -15.97 -6.52
CA GLU A 64 -1.92 -17.00 -7.58
C GLU A 64 -1.30 -16.44 -8.87
#